data_AF-A0A0K1E1F5-F1
#
_entry.id   AF-A0A0K1E1F5-F1
#
_cell.length_a   1.000
_cell.length_b   1.000
_cell.length_c   1.000
_cell.angle_alpha   90.00
_cell.angle_beta   90.00
_cell.angle_gamma   90.00
#
_symmetry.space_group_name_H-M   'P 1'
#
loop_
_entity.id
_entity.type
_entity.pdbx_description
1 polymer ?
#
loop_
_entity_poly.entity_id
_entity_poly.type
_entity_poly.pdbx_seq_one_letter_code
_entity_poly.pdbx_strand_id
1 'polypeptide(L)'
;MWYEYVRVGTWSHQLDVFCGVVVDGVRLDQPYCRTVDECVEEMLRDYRRELERLREPPELALVIKIDPMEELLKEYPELQALGVAWVRKWLDLRERLIEIAKVMRRFPWMVDVVKQRPMSILHPYAVETYVARDGSDVCISLTSSKAYCTQNGSVKEVKLELAFSRYETYENKMREVYRPKGLLAYATAAREYMRIL
;
A
#
# COMPACT_ATOMS: atom_id res chain seq x y z
N MET A 1 -0.13 46.75 21.56
CA MET A 1 1.09 46.40 20.82
C MET A 1 2.13 45.86 21.80
N TRP A 2 2.70 44.70 21.52
CA TRP A 2 3.85 44.17 22.26
C TRP A 2 4.82 43.49 21.29
N TYR A 3 6.07 43.32 21.74
CA TYR A 3 7.14 42.73 20.95
C TYR A 3 7.22 41.22 21.22
N GLU A 4 7.36 40.41 20.18
CA GLU A 4 7.55 38.97 20.30
C GLU A 4 9.05 38.64 20.31
N TYR A 5 9.48 37.96 21.36
CA TYR A 5 10.83 37.45 21.50
C TYR A 5 10.78 35.94 21.65
N VAL A 6 11.62 35.25 20.89
CA VAL A 6 11.78 33.80 21.00
C VAL A 6 13.18 33.52 21.50
N ARG A 7 13.28 32.71 22.55
CA ARG A 7 14.56 32.26 23.07
C ARG A 7 15.10 31.15 22.19
N VAL A 8 16.22 31.41 21.53
CA VAL A 8 16.87 30.47 20.61
C VAL A 8 18.30 30.21 21.08
N GLY A 9 18.72 28.95 21.05
CA GLY A 9 20.07 28.52 21.42
C GLY A 9 20.10 27.27 22.32
N THR A 10 21.29 26.69 22.47
CA THR A 10 21.50 25.44 23.21
C THR A 10 22.46 25.69 24.38
N TRP A 11 22.15 25.14 25.56
CA TRP A 11 22.95 25.26 26.78
C TRP A 11 23.21 26.72 27.23
N SER A 12 24.46 27.11 27.51
CA SER A 12 24.81 28.41 28.11
C SER A 12 24.73 29.60 27.15
N HIS A 13 24.45 29.39 25.87
CA HIS A 13 24.23 30.46 24.89
C HIS A 13 22.75 30.49 24.47
N GLN A 14 21.89 30.98 25.37
CA GLN A 14 20.51 31.32 25.03
C GLN A 14 20.44 32.81 24.67
N LEU A 15 19.90 33.12 23.50
CA LEU A 15 19.68 34.48 23.02
C LEU A 15 18.19 34.69 22.81
N ASP A 16 17.66 35.80 23.31
CA ASP A 16 16.28 36.21 23.01
C ASP A 16 16.29 36.96 21.67
N VAL A 17 15.78 36.31 20.63
CA VAL A 17 15.70 36.83 19.27
C VAL A 17 14.38 37.56 19.10
N PHE A 18 14.46 38.82 18.67
CA PHE A 18 13.27 39.58 18.29
C PHE A 18 12.68 38.98 17.01
N CYS A 19 11.44 38.49 17.07
CA CYS A 19 10.77 37.86 15.93
C CYS A 19 9.83 38.83 15.21
N GLY A 20 9.28 39.83 15.90
CA GLY A 20 8.35 40.77 15.28
C GLY A 20 7.46 41.51 16.27
N VAL A 21 6.50 42.26 15.72
CA VAL A 21 5.57 43.09 16.49
C VAL A 21 4.18 42.46 16.44
N VAL A 22 3.52 42.39 17.59
CA VAL A 22 2.13 41.94 17.69
C VAL A 22 1.22 43.13 17.91
N VAL A 23 0.30 43.34 16.96
CA VAL A 23 -0.70 44.42 16.98
C VAL A 23 -2.08 43.78 17.05
N ASP A 24 -2.84 44.07 18.11
CA ASP A 24 -4.19 43.54 18.34
C ASP A 24 -4.33 42.01 18.16
N GLY A 25 -3.27 41.27 18.51
CA GLY A 25 -3.21 39.80 18.39
C GLY A 25 -2.75 39.26 17.03
N VAL A 26 -2.53 40.13 16.03
CA VAL A 26 -1.95 39.76 14.73
C VAL A 26 -0.43 39.86 14.84
N ARG A 27 0.25 38.76 14.50
CA ARG A 27 1.72 38.69 14.45
C ARG A 27 2.21 39.25 13.12
N LEU A 28 3.05 40.28 13.17
CA LEU A 28 3.73 40.84 12.01
C LEU A 28 5.21 40.46 12.08
N ASP A 29 5.78 40.13 10.93
CA ASP A 29 7.21 39.91 10.80
C ASP A 29 8.00 41.20 11.07
N GLN A 30 9.31 41.07 11.27
CA GLN A 30 10.18 42.23 11.46
C GLN A 30 10.15 43.12 10.21
N PRO A 31 9.75 44.41 10.34
CA PRO A 31 9.72 45.31 9.20
C PRO A 31 11.15 45.66 8.75
N TYR A 32 11.39 45.58 7.44
CA TYR A 32 12.67 45.94 6.83
C TYR A 32 12.65 47.42 6.40
N CYS A 33 13.00 48.31 7.31
CA CYS A 33 12.92 49.76 7.13
C CYS A 33 14.16 50.46 7.71
N ARG A 34 14.48 51.68 7.23
CA ARG A 34 15.66 52.44 7.69
C ARG A 34 15.28 53.69 8.49
N THR A 35 14.10 54.22 8.23
CA THR A 35 13.53 55.38 8.95
C THR A 35 12.25 54.98 9.67
N VAL A 36 11.90 55.73 10.72
CA VAL A 36 10.71 55.43 11.53
C VAL A 36 9.43 55.52 10.69
N ASP A 37 9.33 56.52 9.81
CA ASP A 37 8.15 56.73 8.96
C ASP A 37 7.95 55.55 7.99
N GLU A 38 9.03 55.08 7.34
CA GLU A 38 8.99 53.87 6.49
C GLU A 38 8.57 52.63 7.28
N CYS A 39 9.05 52.48 8.53
CA CYS A 39 8.66 51.34 9.36
C CYS A 39 7.16 51.33 9.66
N VAL A 40 6.59 52.51 9.93
CA VAL A 40 5.16 52.64 10.23
C VAL A 40 4.32 52.31 9.00
N GLU A 41 4.73 52.78 7.82
CA GLU A 41 4.02 52.47 6.56
C GLU A 41 4.03 50.97 6.23
N GLU A 42 5.19 50.31 6.31
CA GLU A 42 5.30 48.87 6.04
C GLU A 42 4.52 48.04 7.07
N MET A 43 4.60 48.36 8.37
CA MET A 43 3.80 47.66 9.39
C MET A 43 2.29 47.77 9.13
N LEU A 44 1.80 48.95 8.74
CA LEU A 44 0.38 49.16 8.45
C LEU A 44 -0.08 48.40 7.20
N ARG A 45 0.81 48.26 6.21
CA ARG A 45 0.56 47.49 4.99
C ARG A 45 0.46 45.99 5.30
N ASP A 46 1.41 45.46 6.07
CA ASP A 46 1.43 44.05 6.46
C ASP A 46 0.26 43.70 7.39
N TYR A 47 -0.06 44.58 8.34
CA TYR A 47 -1.23 44.41 9.21
C TYR A 47 -2.53 44.31 8.41
N ARG A 48 -2.71 45.17 7.40
CA ARG A 48 -3.90 45.11 6.54
C ARG A 48 -3.97 43.78 5.77
N ARG A 49 -2.84 43.29 5.26
CA ARG A 49 -2.76 42.03 4.52
C ARG A 49 -3.08 40.83 5.40
N GLU A 50 -2.56 40.79 6.62
CA GLU A 50 -2.86 39.72 7.56
C GLU A 50 -4.33 39.77 8.01
N LEU A 51 -4.91 40.97 8.18
CA LEU A 51 -6.36 41.09 8.42
C LEU A 51 -7.21 40.59 7.25
N GLU A 52 -6.81 40.86 6.00
CA GLU A 52 -7.48 40.31 4.81
C GLU A 52 -7.38 38.79 4.77
N ARG A 53 -6.20 38.22 5.05
CA ARG A 53 -5.98 36.78 5.14
C ARG A 53 -6.79 36.11 6.26
N LEU A 54 -6.95 36.76 7.40
CA LEU A 54 -7.78 36.25 8.51
C LEU A 54 -9.29 36.36 8.22
N ARG A 55 -9.70 37.29 7.37
CA ARG A 55 -11.09 37.39 6.88
C ARG A 55 -11.42 36.28 5.88
N GLU A 56 -10.43 35.81 5.12
CA GLU A 56 -10.57 34.62 4.30
C GLU A 56 -10.52 33.37 5.19
N PRO A 57 -11.61 32.58 5.30
CA PRO A 57 -11.53 31.31 6.00
C PRO A 57 -10.46 30.46 5.31
N PRO A 58 -9.54 29.80 6.06
CA PRO A 58 -8.55 28.94 5.43
C PRO A 58 -9.30 27.91 4.58
N GLU A 59 -8.89 27.77 3.32
CA GLU A 59 -9.43 26.70 2.48
C GLU A 59 -9.19 25.39 3.23
N LEU A 60 -10.27 24.84 3.78
CA LEU A 60 -10.28 23.49 4.30
C LEU A 60 -9.95 22.63 3.10
N ALA A 61 -8.68 22.21 3.00
CA ALA A 61 -8.28 21.11 2.16
C ALA A 61 -9.02 19.88 2.68
N LEU A 62 -10.30 19.75 2.31
CA LEU A 62 -11.09 18.53 2.37
C LEU A 62 -10.49 17.61 1.31
N VAL A 63 -9.23 17.21 1.52
CA VAL A 63 -8.71 15.99 0.98
C VAL A 63 -9.54 14.92 1.66
N ILE A 64 -10.63 14.51 1.01
CA ILE A 64 -11.21 13.20 1.26
C ILE A 64 -10.10 12.23 0.89
N LYS A 65 -9.18 11.98 1.83
CA LYS A 65 -8.20 10.89 1.75
C LYS A 65 -9.07 9.64 1.88
N ILE A 66 -9.61 9.20 0.76
CA ILE A 66 -10.10 7.83 0.65
C ILE A 66 -8.92 6.99 1.14
N ASP A 67 -9.14 6.18 2.18
CA ASP A 67 -8.11 5.31 2.69
C ASP A 67 -7.64 4.44 1.50
N PRO A 68 -6.34 4.41 1.14
CA PRO A 68 -5.84 3.63 0.02
C PRO A 68 -6.26 2.15 0.10
N MET A 69 -6.56 1.65 1.30
CA MET A 69 -7.18 0.34 1.53
C MET A 69 -8.60 0.23 0.96
N GLU A 70 -9.47 1.22 1.21
CA GLU A 70 -10.87 1.21 0.75
C GLU A 70 -10.93 1.24 -0.78
N GLU A 71 -10.06 2.02 -1.41
CA GLU A 71 -9.94 2.05 -2.87
C GLU A 71 -9.53 0.69 -3.43
N LEU A 72 -8.52 0.05 -2.84
CA LEU A 72 -8.04 -1.26 -3.26
C LEU A 72 -9.13 -2.34 -3.12
N LEU A 73 -9.86 -2.36 -2.00
CA LEU A 73 -10.93 -3.32 -1.76
C LEU A 73 -12.18 -3.07 -2.62
N LYS A 74 -12.39 -1.82 -3.06
CA LYS A 74 -13.46 -1.47 -4.01
C LYS A 74 -13.14 -1.99 -5.42
N GLU A 75 -11.88 -1.90 -5.84
CA GLU A 75 -11.44 -2.42 -7.15
C GLU A 75 -11.31 -3.96 -7.15
N TYR A 76 -10.87 -4.53 -6.03
CA TYR A 76 -10.60 -5.96 -5.84
C TYR A 76 -11.33 -6.54 -4.62
N PRO A 77 -12.66 -6.75 -4.71
CA PRO A 77 -13.44 -7.32 -3.60
C PRO A 77 -12.99 -8.74 -3.21
N GLU A 78 -12.30 -9.46 -4.10
CA GLU A 78 -11.76 -10.80 -3.84
C GLU A 78 -10.76 -10.81 -2.68
N LEU A 79 -10.05 -9.69 -2.47
CA LEU A 79 -9.08 -9.56 -1.38
C LEU A 79 -9.73 -9.57 0.01
N GLN A 80 -11.03 -9.28 0.12
CA GLN A 80 -11.75 -9.37 1.39
C GLN A 80 -11.73 -10.81 1.95
N ALA A 81 -11.64 -11.81 1.07
CA ALA A 81 -11.53 -13.22 1.46
C ALA A 81 -10.26 -13.54 2.25
N LEU A 82 -9.18 -12.77 2.05
CA LEU A 82 -7.93 -12.88 2.80
C LEU A 82 -8.02 -12.22 4.19
N GLY A 83 -9.08 -11.43 4.41
CA GLY A 83 -9.32 -10.65 5.62
C GLY A 83 -8.83 -9.21 5.50
N VAL A 84 -9.70 -8.25 5.86
CA VAL A 84 -9.41 -6.81 5.78
C VAL A 84 -8.18 -6.42 6.61
N ALA A 85 -8.03 -7.01 7.80
CA ALA A 85 -6.86 -6.78 8.65
C ALA A 85 -5.55 -7.24 8.01
N TRP A 86 -5.59 -8.34 7.26
CA TRP A 86 -4.44 -8.86 6.54
C TRP A 86 -4.08 -7.97 5.35
N VAL A 87 -5.07 -7.54 4.56
CA VAL A 87 -4.87 -6.58 3.46
C VAL A 87 -4.28 -5.28 3.99
N ARG A 88 -4.81 -4.75 5.09
CA ARG A 88 -4.30 -3.53 5.74
C ARG A 88 -2.84 -3.68 6.17
N LYS A 89 -2.46 -4.84 6.69
CA LYS A 89 -1.08 -5.12 7.14
C LYS A 89 -0.09 -5.11 5.98
N TRP A 90 -0.50 -5.50 4.77
CA TRP A 90 0.38 -5.68 3.61
C TRP A 90 0.14 -4.67 2.47
N LEU A 91 -0.42 -3.50 2.79
CA LEU A 91 -0.69 -2.45 1.78
C LEU A 91 0.58 -1.94 1.09
N ASP A 92 1.73 -2.05 1.75
CA ASP A 92 3.05 -1.77 1.17
C ASP A 92 3.37 -2.69 -0.03
N LEU A 93 2.83 -3.90 -0.03
CA LEU A 93 2.93 -4.87 -1.12
C LEU A 93 1.71 -4.81 -2.07
N ARG A 94 1.20 -3.60 -2.34
CA ARG A 94 -0.01 -3.38 -3.16
C ARG A 94 0.00 -4.15 -4.49
N GLU A 95 1.11 -4.13 -5.22
CA GLU A 95 1.22 -4.82 -6.51
C GLU A 95 1.03 -6.33 -6.36
N ARG A 96 1.62 -6.93 -5.31
CA ARG A 96 1.46 -8.36 -5.02
C ARG A 96 0.01 -8.70 -4.68
N LEU A 97 -0.65 -7.85 -3.89
CA LEU A 97 -2.07 -8.02 -3.59
C LEU A 97 -2.93 -7.99 -4.86
N ILE A 98 -2.65 -7.05 -5.78
CA ILE A 98 -3.34 -6.96 -7.07
C ILE A 98 -3.11 -8.22 -7.91
N GLU A 99 -1.90 -8.78 -7.95
CA GLU A 99 -1.63 -10.03 -8.67
C GLU A 99 -2.44 -11.20 -8.11
N ILE A 100 -2.48 -11.34 -6.78
CA ILE A 100 -3.29 -12.37 -6.10
C ILE A 100 -4.78 -12.16 -6.44
N ALA A 101 -5.28 -10.93 -6.37
CA ALA A 101 -6.67 -10.61 -6.69
C ALA A 101 -7.04 -10.95 -8.14
N LYS A 102 -6.17 -10.63 -9.10
CA LYS A 102 -6.37 -10.98 -10.52
C LYS A 102 -6.45 -12.48 -10.73
N VAL A 103 -5.62 -13.24 -10.02
CA VAL A 103 -5.65 -14.72 -10.07
C VAL A 103 -6.92 -15.26 -9.43
N MET A 104 -7.35 -14.75 -8.28
CA MET A 104 -8.61 -15.15 -7.63
C MET A 104 -9.84 -14.77 -8.47
N ARG A 105 -9.80 -13.65 -9.19
CA ARG A 105 -10.85 -13.25 -10.14
C ARG A 105 -10.91 -14.20 -11.33
N ARG A 106 -9.76 -14.67 -11.84
CA ARG A 106 -9.68 -15.68 -12.90
C ARG A 106 -10.15 -17.06 -12.42
N PHE A 107 -9.90 -17.38 -11.16
CA PHE A 107 -10.22 -18.68 -10.55
C PHE A 107 -11.04 -18.50 -9.26
N PRO A 108 -12.35 -18.19 -9.36
CA PRO A 108 -13.18 -17.81 -8.21
C PRO A 108 -13.20 -18.84 -7.07
N TRP A 109 -13.06 -20.13 -7.36
CA TRP A 109 -13.01 -21.20 -6.35
C TRP A 109 -11.87 -21.02 -5.32
N MET A 110 -10.79 -20.31 -5.68
CA MET A 110 -9.69 -20.02 -4.76
C MET A 110 -10.13 -19.12 -3.60
N VAL A 111 -11.14 -18.27 -3.82
CA VAL A 111 -11.76 -17.44 -2.77
C VAL A 111 -12.29 -18.32 -1.65
N ASP A 112 -12.96 -19.42 -1.98
CA ASP A 112 -13.57 -20.31 -1.00
C ASP A 112 -12.53 -21.11 -0.22
N VAL A 113 -11.45 -21.54 -0.89
CA VAL A 113 -10.29 -22.19 -0.23
C VAL A 113 -9.62 -21.25 0.76
N VAL A 114 -9.40 -20.00 0.36
CA VAL A 114 -8.76 -18.98 1.19
C VAL A 114 -9.63 -18.63 2.41
N LYS A 115 -10.95 -18.48 2.24
CA LYS A 115 -11.89 -18.20 3.34
C LYS A 115 -11.87 -19.26 4.44
N GLN A 116 -11.63 -20.52 4.09
CA GLN A 116 -11.62 -21.63 5.03
C GLN A 116 -10.31 -21.73 5.84
N ARG A 117 -9.30 -20.89 5.54
CA ARG A 117 -7.96 -21.00 6.12
C ARG A 117 -7.54 -19.69 6.81
N PRO A 118 -6.78 -19.78 7.91
CA PRO A 118 -6.31 -18.60 8.61
C PRO A 118 -5.19 -17.90 7.82
N MET A 119 -5.54 -16.88 7.05
CA MET A 119 -4.58 -16.09 6.26
C MET A 119 -3.75 -15.10 7.09
N SER A 120 -4.19 -14.78 8.31
CA SER A 120 -3.61 -13.71 9.16
C SER A 120 -2.10 -13.84 9.42
N ILE A 121 -1.54 -15.05 9.31
CA ILE A 121 -0.13 -15.36 9.60
C ILE A 121 0.74 -15.33 8.34
N LEU A 122 0.15 -15.50 7.16
CA LEU A 122 0.90 -15.73 5.92
C LEU A 122 1.43 -14.42 5.32
N HIS A 123 2.63 -14.49 4.75
CA HIS A 123 3.18 -13.42 3.91
C HIS A 123 2.54 -13.49 2.50
N PRO A 124 2.26 -12.38 1.81
CA PRO A 124 1.66 -12.42 0.45
C PRO A 124 2.43 -13.26 -0.58
N TYR A 125 3.76 -13.36 -0.45
CA TYR A 125 4.59 -14.22 -1.32
C TYR A 125 4.51 -15.73 -1.00
N ALA A 126 3.93 -16.12 0.14
CA ALA A 126 3.65 -17.52 0.43
C ALA A 126 2.46 -18.05 -0.40
N VAL A 127 1.66 -17.13 -0.97
CA VAL A 127 0.60 -17.49 -1.92
C VAL A 127 1.25 -17.69 -3.28
N GLU A 128 1.26 -18.94 -3.73
CA GLU A 128 1.76 -19.34 -5.04
C GLU A 128 0.64 -20.02 -5.82
N THR A 129 0.57 -19.74 -7.12
CA THR A 129 -0.42 -20.38 -8.00
C THR A 129 0.29 -21.04 -9.15
N TYR A 130 -0.10 -22.29 -9.40
CA TYR A 130 0.43 -23.12 -10.46
C TYR A 130 -0.67 -23.47 -11.44
N VAL A 131 -0.37 -23.34 -12.73
CA VAL A 131 -1.27 -23.71 -13.82
C VAL A 131 -0.60 -24.80 -14.64
N ALA A 132 -1.29 -25.91 -14.85
CA ALA A 132 -0.83 -26.94 -15.75
C ALA A 132 -0.69 -26.40 -17.18
N ARG A 133 0.36 -26.81 -17.89
CA ARG A 133 0.62 -26.32 -19.25
C ARG A 133 -0.50 -26.65 -20.25
N ASP A 134 -1.18 -27.77 -20.04
CA ASP A 134 -2.34 -28.21 -20.81
C ASP A 134 -3.67 -27.57 -20.33
N GLY A 135 -3.62 -26.76 -19.26
CA GLY A 135 -4.80 -26.14 -18.66
C GLY A 135 -5.71 -27.11 -17.91
N SER A 136 -5.30 -28.37 -17.72
CA SER A 136 -6.12 -29.40 -17.07
C SER A 136 -6.32 -29.14 -15.57
N ASP A 137 -5.26 -28.69 -14.90
CA ASP A 137 -5.22 -28.50 -13.45
C ASP A 137 -4.76 -27.07 -13.11
N VAL A 138 -5.42 -26.46 -12.14
CA VAL A 138 -5.00 -25.18 -11.55
C VAL A 138 -4.92 -25.36 -10.04
N CYS A 139 -3.77 -25.01 -9.47
CA CYS A 139 -3.46 -25.21 -8.07
C CYS A 139 -3.12 -23.91 -7.36
N ILE A 140 -3.62 -23.72 -6.14
CA ILE A 140 -3.17 -22.67 -5.22
C ILE A 140 -2.44 -23.31 -4.05
N SER A 141 -1.25 -22.82 -3.76
CA SER A 141 -0.44 -23.16 -2.60
C SER A 141 -0.47 -21.99 -1.63
N LEU A 142 -0.91 -22.24 -0.40
CA LEU A 142 -0.92 -21.25 0.69
C LEU A 142 0.21 -21.53 1.70
N THR A 143 0.87 -22.67 1.57
CA THR A 143 1.97 -23.13 2.43
C THR A 143 2.89 -24.02 1.60
N SER A 144 4.17 -24.13 1.97
CA SER A 144 5.18 -24.88 1.20
C SER A 144 4.90 -26.37 0.96
N SER A 145 3.90 -26.97 1.62
CA SER A 145 3.64 -28.41 1.55
C SER A 145 2.23 -28.81 1.11
N LYS A 146 1.27 -27.89 1.07
CA LYS A 146 -0.13 -28.17 0.77
C LYS A 146 -0.64 -27.23 -0.31
N ALA A 147 -1.05 -27.82 -1.43
CA ALA A 147 -1.73 -27.13 -2.51
C ALA A 147 -3.17 -27.63 -2.65
N TYR A 148 -4.05 -26.78 -3.15
CA TYR A 148 -5.40 -27.15 -3.53
C TYR A 148 -5.50 -27.04 -5.02
N CYS A 149 -5.91 -28.12 -5.68
CA CYS A 149 -6.00 -28.16 -7.13
C CYS A 149 -7.44 -28.40 -7.56
N THR A 150 -7.85 -27.76 -8.65
CA THR A 150 -9.07 -28.14 -9.36
C THR A 150 -8.74 -29.16 -10.42
N GLN A 151 -9.32 -30.34 -10.29
CA GLN A 151 -9.30 -31.36 -11.33
C GLN A 151 -10.74 -31.68 -11.69
N ASN A 152 -11.10 -31.51 -12.96
CA ASN A 152 -12.44 -31.77 -13.50
C ASN A 152 -13.57 -31.08 -12.70
N GLY A 153 -13.35 -29.85 -12.25
CA GLY A 153 -14.35 -29.06 -11.51
C GLY A 153 -14.46 -29.38 -10.00
N SER A 154 -13.70 -30.35 -9.49
CA SER A 154 -13.62 -30.64 -8.06
C SER A 154 -12.34 -30.07 -7.44
N VAL A 155 -12.46 -29.38 -6.29
CA VAL A 155 -11.32 -28.87 -5.52
C VAL A 155 -10.84 -29.95 -4.56
N LYS A 156 -9.57 -30.32 -4.62
CA LYS A 156 -8.96 -31.31 -3.71
C LYS A 156 -7.66 -30.78 -3.11
N GLU A 157 -7.41 -31.11 -1.85
CA GLU A 157 -6.10 -30.90 -1.21
C GLU A 157 -5.12 -31.95 -1.75
N VAL A 158 -3.97 -31.50 -2.22
CA VAL A 158 -2.94 -32.32 -2.85
C VAL A 158 -1.57 -31.89 -2.33
N LYS A 159 -0.69 -32.87 -2.12
CA LYS A 159 0.71 -32.61 -1.77
C LYS A 159 1.49 -32.39 -3.07
N LEU A 160 1.67 -31.14 -3.49
CA LEU A 160 2.31 -30.83 -4.76
C LEU A 160 3.84 -30.80 -4.61
N GLU A 161 4.50 -31.92 -4.91
CA GLU A 161 5.96 -32.00 -4.91
C GLU A 161 6.50 -31.59 -6.30
N LEU A 162 7.03 -30.38 -6.42
CA LEU A 162 7.49 -29.81 -7.68
C LEU A 162 9.03 -29.68 -7.75
N ALA A 163 9.59 -29.97 -8.93
CA ALA A 163 10.95 -29.66 -9.33
C ALA A 163 10.95 -28.42 -10.21
N PHE A 164 11.77 -27.42 -9.88
CA PHE A 164 12.10 -26.41 -10.87
C PHE A 164 12.73 -27.08 -12.11
N SER A 165 12.31 -26.64 -13.30
CA SER A 165 12.75 -27.17 -14.59
C SER A 165 13.48 -26.09 -15.39
N ARG A 166 12.80 -24.98 -15.69
CA ARG A 166 13.32 -23.87 -16.53
C ARG A 166 12.47 -22.61 -16.39
N TYR A 167 12.96 -21.49 -16.92
CA TYR A 167 12.15 -20.30 -17.17
C TYR A 167 11.57 -20.35 -18.58
N GLU A 168 10.31 -19.97 -18.75
CA GLU A 168 9.64 -19.91 -20.04
C GLU A 168 8.72 -18.69 -20.10
N THR A 169 8.57 -18.05 -21.26
CA THR A 169 7.73 -16.86 -21.41
C THR A 169 6.26 -17.27 -21.48
N TYR A 170 5.44 -16.80 -20.55
CA TYR A 170 3.99 -17.03 -20.51
C TYR A 170 3.26 -15.76 -20.11
N GLU A 171 2.24 -15.38 -20.88
CA GLU A 171 1.50 -14.10 -20.75
C GLU A 171 2.44 -12.88 -20.71
N ASN A 172 3.43 -12.84 -21.61
CA ASN A 172 4.43 -11.77 -21.73
C ASN A 172 5.32 -11.56 -20.48
N LYS A 173 5.32 -12.48 -19.51
CA LYS A 173 6.22 -12.49 -18.36
C LYS A 173 7.08 -13.76 -18.38
N MET A 174 8.32 -13.68 -17.89
CA MET A 174 9.09 -14.91 -17.61
C MET A 174 8.47 -15.63 -16.42
N ARG A 175 8.09 -16.88 -16.61
CA ARG A 175 7.50 -17.74 -15.59
C ARG A 175 8.39 -18.94 -15.31
N GLU A 176 8.41 -19.36 -14.05
CA GLU A 176 9.07 -20.59 -13.66
C GLU A 176 8.21 -21.79 -14.03
N VAL A 177 8.82 -22.74 -14.73
CA VAL A 177 8.22 -24.02 -15.09
C VAL A 177 8.72 -25.08 -14.13
N TYR A 178 7.77 -25.85 -13.62
CA TYR A 178 7.95 -26.91 -12.66
C TYR A 178 7.51 -28.25 -13.22
N ARG A 179 8.17 -29.33 -12.80
CA ARG A 179 7.81 -30.72 -13.10
C ARG A 179 7.46 -31.46 -11.82
N PRO A 180 6.38 -32.25 -11.79
CA PRO A 180 6.08 -33.09 -10.63
C PRO A 180 7.25 -34.03 -10.29
N LYS A 181 7.56 -34.18 -9.00
CA LYS A 181 8.53 -35.13 -8.45
C LYS A 181 7.82 -36.32 -7.79
N GLY A 182 8.55 -37.40 -7.62
CA GLY A 182 8.13 -38.56 -6.82
C GLY A 182 7.02 -39.39 -7.49
N LEU A 183 6.25 -40.12 -6.67
CA LEU A 183 5.15 -40.98 -7.11
C LEU A 183 4.08 -40.23 -7.92
N LEU A 184 3.96 -38.91 -7.71
CA LEU A 184 3.00 -38.07 -8.40
C LEU A 184 3.37 -37.81 -9.87
N ALA A 185 4.65 -37.91 -10.25
CA ALA A 185 5.06 -37.75 -11.65
C ALA A 185 4.37 -38.72 -12.62
N TYR A 186 3.92 -39.88 -12.12
CA TYR A 186 3.18 -40.87 -12.89
C TYR A 186 1.66 -40.76 -12.73
N ALA A 187 1.17 -40.11 -11.66
CA ALA A 187 -0.25 -40.02 -11.31
C ALA A 187 -0.91 -38.67 -11.65
N THR A 188 -0.12 -37.61 -11.89
CA THR A 188 -0.65 -36.29 -12.25
C THR A 188 -1.09 -36.26 -13.72
N ALA A 189 -2.25 -35.66 -13.99
CA ALA A 189 -2.76 -35.46 -15.35
C ALA A 189 -1.82 -34.57 -16.18
N ALA A 190 -1.23 -33.55 -15.55
CA ALA A 190 -0.29 -32.63 -16.17
C ALA A 190 1.18 -33.02 -15.99
N ARG A 191 1.98 -32.87 -17.06
CA ARG A 191 3.44 -33.13 -17.06
C ARG A 191 4.30 -31.94 -16.61
N GLU A 192 3.82 -30.72 -16.78
CA GLU A 192 4.51 -29.48 -16.42
C GLU A 192 3.52 -28.46 -15.88
N TYR A 193 3.93 -27.73 -14.83
CA TYR A 193 3.18 -26.66 -14.18
C TYR A 193 3.94 -25.34 -14.33
N MET A 194 3.24 -24.24 -14.50
CA MET A 194 3.81 -22.89 -14.56
C MET A 194 3.39 -22.10 -13.34
N ARG A 195 4.35 -21.44 -12.68
CA ARG A 195 4.08 -20.51 -11.58
C ARG A 195 3.63 -19.17 -12.15
N ILE A 196 2.39 -18.77 -11.86
CA ILE A 196 1.79 -17.55 -12.40
C ILE A 196 1.75 -16.37 -11.41
N LEU A 197 2.10 -16.63 -10.14
CA LEU A 197 2.28 -15.65 -9.08
C LEU A 197 3.73 -15.59 -8.64
#